data_AF-A0A1R1MGY7-F1
#
_entry.id   AF-A0A1R1MGY7-F1
#
_cell.length_a   1.000
_cell.length_b   1.000
_cell.length_c   1.000
_cell.angle_alpha   90.00
_cell.angle_beta   90.00
_cell.angle_gamma   90.00
#
_symmetry.space_group_name_H-M   'P 1'
#
loop_
_entity.id
_entity.type
_entity.pdbx_description
1 polymer ?
#
loop_
_entity_poly.entity_id
_entity_poly.type
_entity_poly.pdbx_seq_one_letter_code
_entity_poly.pdbx_strand_id
1 'polypeptide(L)'
;MLTEFRQKRADHALRKALGNNSPGELLKAIRKGANTNQAFSLTEDTSPQLPIICALIKQDPECLALLLESGAELPTADADQLSLMSLAIQSKEAPLALLTTLLSQGINANAKAGSAFFCCLDIEDDNLKLLLITRLIEHGGNINVRNSNNSSPLEVLLQQEKTALVGALISAGAQLPESLDQLSCSEEMKVYARRKQQDLATQKLLLGST
;
A
#
# COMPACT_ATOMS: atom_id res chain seq x y z
N MET A 1 25.62 17.75 -27.35
CA MET A 1 25.39 16.88 -28.54
C MET A 1 25.63 15.38 -28.28
N LEU A 2 26.85 14.86 -28.13
CA LEU A 2 27.06 13.41 -27.96
C LEU A 2 26.50 12.84 -26.63
N THR A 3 26.55 13.62 -25.55
CA THR A 3 26.02 13.26 -24.23
C THR A 3 24.48 13.25 -24.23
N GLU A 4 23.84 14.26 -24.81
CA GLU A 4 22.39 14.34 -24.95
C GLU A 4 21.82 13.22 -25.84
N PHE A 5 22.53 12.84 -26.91
CA PHE A 5 22.11 11.74 -27.78
C PHE A 5 22.19 10.40 -27.05
N ARG A 6 23.23 10.20 -26.22
CA ARG A 6 23.35 9.01 -25.36
C ARG A 6 22.24 8.96 -24.31
N GLN A 7 21.91 10.09 -23.69
CA GLN A 7 20.84 10.19 -22.71
C GLN A 7 19.48 9.83 -23.32
N LYS A 8 19.10 10.48 -24.43
CA LYS A 8 17.84 10.19 -25.14
C LYS A 8 17.70 8.71 -25.51
N ARG A 9 18.81 8.06 -25.89
CA ARG A 9 18.83 6.64 -26.21
C ARG A 9 18.67 5.74 -24.97
N ALA A 10 19.25 6.14 -23.83
CA ALA A 10 19.08 5.45 -22.56
C ALA A 10 17.63 5.58 -22.06
N ASP A 11 17.05 6.78 -22.11
CA ASP A 11 15.66 7.02 -21.71
C ASP A 11 14.70 6.25 -22.62
N HIS A 12 14.90 6.24 -23.94
CA HIS A 12 14.12 5.40 -24.85
C HIS A 12 14.22 3.90 -24.50
N ALA A 13 15.42 3.43 -24.13
CA ALA A 13 15.61 2.04 -23.70
C ALA A 13 14.86 1.73 -22.40
N LEU A 14 14.80 2.68 -21.46
CA LEU A 14 14.03 2.55 -20.23
C LEU A 14 12.52 2.45 -20.52
N ARG A 15 11.98 3.31 -21.40
CA ARG A 15 10.56 3.25 -21.80
C ARG A 15 10.21 1.90 -22.43
N LYS A 16 11.07 1.42 -23.33
CA LYS A 16 10.90 0.12 -23.98
C LYS A 16 10.93 -1.03 -22.96
N ALA A 17 11.87 -1.00 -22.02
CA ALA A 17 12.00 -2.03 -21.00
C ALA A 17 10.76 -2.11 -20.09
N LEU A 18 10.24 -0.96 -19.65
CA LEU A 18 9.00 -0.90 -18.86
C LEU A 18 7.76 -1.26 -19.68
N GLY A 19 7.73 -0.93 -20.97
CA GLY A 19 6.65 -1.36 -21.86
C GLY A 19 6.57 -2.88 -22.04
N ASN A 20 7.73 -3.54 -22.00
CA ASN A 20 7.89 -4.99 -22.19
C ASN A 20 7.98 -5.79 -20.88
N ASN A 21 7.77 -5.17 -19.70
CA ASN A 21 7.95 -5.80 -18.38
C ASN A 21 9.27 -6.59 -18.27
N SER A 22 10.37 -5.98 -18.75
CA SER A 22 11.66 -6.66 -18.93
C SER A 22 12.71 -6.12 -17.95
N PRO A 23 12.83 -6.69 -16.74
CA PRO A 23 13.73 -6.19 -15.69
C PRO A 23 15.20 -6.21 -16.13
N GLY A 24 15.60 -7.21 -16.92
CA GLY A 24 16.96 -7.28 -17.47
C GLY A 24 17.28 -6.18 -18.49
N GLU A 25 16.30 -5.73 -19.28
CA GLU A 25 16.48 -4.58 -20.19
C GLU A 25 16.47 -3.26 -19.41
N LEU A 26 15.62 -3.17 -18.38
CA LEU A 26 15.51 -2.02 -17.51
C LEU A 26 16.83 -1.74 -16.79
N LEU A 27 17.41 -2.76 -16.17
CA LEU A 27 18.70 -2.66 -15.49
C LEU A 27 19.84 -2.27 -16.45
N LYS A 28 19.81 -2.73 -17.71
CA LYS A 28 20.76 -2.27 -18.74
C LYS A 28 20.55 -0.80 -19.11
N ALA A 29 19.31 -0.31 -19.15
CA ALA A 29 19.00 1.08 -19.43
C ALA A 29 19.46 2.00 -18.28
N ILE A 30 19.18 1.60 -17.03
CA ILE A 30 19.63 2.30 -15.82
C ILE A 30 21.16 2.39 -15.78
N ARG A 31 21.87 1.28 -16.03
CA ARG A 31 23.36 1.26 -16.10
C ARG A 31 23.94 2.17 -17.20
N LYS A 32 23.16 2.50 -18.23
CA LYS A 32 23.54 3.44 -19.29
C LYS A 32 23.23 4.90 -18.93
N GLY A 33 22.69 5.16 -17.73
CA GLY A 33 22.37 6.49 -17.23
C GLY A 33 20.94 6.95 -17.54
N ALA A 34 20.00 6.03 -17.82
CA ALA A 34 18.60 6.41 -18.03
C ALA A 34 18.03 7.14 -16.79
N ASN A 35 17.25 8.19 -17.01
CA ASN A 35 16.66 8.95 -15.91
C ASN A 35 15.39 8.26 -15.38
N THR A 36 15.45 7.81 -14.12
CA THR A 36 14.35 7.10 -13.43
C THR A 36 13.33 8.03 -12.77
N ASN A 37 13.55 9.34 -12.80
CA ASN A 37 12.69 10.35 -12.19
C ASN A 37 12.03 11.28 -13.23
N GLN A 38 12.28 11.05 -14.52
CA GLN A 38 11.69 11.86 -15.59
C GLN A 38 10.39 11.23 -16.09
N ALA A 39 9.30 11.99 -16.02
CA ALA A 39 8.02 11.56 -16.56
C ALA A 39 8.09 11.37 -18.08
N PHE A 40 7.45 10.31 -18.57
CA PHE A 40 7.39 9.99 -19.98
C PHE A 40 6.07 9.29 -20.34
N SER A 41 5.77 9.24 -21.62
CA SER A 41 4.61 8.52 -22.14
C SER A 41 5.01 7.19 -22.78
N LEU A 42 4.28 6.11 -22.45
CA LEU A 42 4.52 4.76 -23.01
C LEU A 42 3.98 4.66 -24.45
N THR A 43 2.84 5.29 -24.72
CA THR A 43 2.22 5.41 -26.05
C THR A 43 1.83 6.86 -26.30
N GLU A 44 1.62 7.26 -27.55
CA GLU A 44 1.30 8.67 -27.88
C GLU A 44 0.01 9.19 -27.19
N ASP A 45 -0.88 8.28 -26.80
CA ASP A 45 -2.16 8.60 -26.16
C ASP A 45 -2.09 8.66 -24.63
N THR A 46 -1.02 8.17 -24.00
CA THR A 46 -0.91 8.19 -22.53
C THR A 46 -0.40 9.53 -22.03
N SER A 47 -0.90 9.96 -20.86
CA SER A 47 -0.31 11.10 -20.17
C SER A 47 1.12 10.75 -19.71
N PRO A 48 2.03 11.73 -19.61
CA PRO A 48 3.36 11.50 -19.06
C PRO A 48 3.26 11.01 -17.62
N GLN A 49 3.85 9.84 -17.33
CA GLN A 49 3.88 9.21 -16.01
C GLN A 49 5.33 9.03 -15.55
N LEU A 50 5.52 9.04 -14.24
CA LEU A 50 6.82 8.67 -13.67
C LEU A 50 7.11 7.18 -13.93
N PRO A 51 8.39 6.79 -14.10
CA PRO A 51 8.76 5.40 -14.34
C PRO A 51 8.21 4.43 -13.27
N ILE A 52 8.18 4.85 -12.00
CA ILE A 52 7.59 4.08 -10.88
C ILE A 52 6.09 3.84 -11.10
N ILE A 53 5.35 4.87 -11.54
CA ILE A 53 3.91 4.75 -11.82
C ILE A 53 3.68 3.79 -12.99
N CYS A 54 4.53 3.83 -14.03
CA CYS A 54 4.47 2.86 -15.12
C CYS A 54 4.61 1.42 -14.62
N ALA A 55 5.57 1.15 -13.72
CA ALA A 55 5.75 -0.19 -13.15
C ALA A 55 4.52 -0.66 -12.34
N LEU A 56 3.88 0.25 -11.59
CA LEU A 56 2.64 -0.04 -10.86
C LEU A 56 1.46 -0.32 -11.79
N ILE A 57 1.26 0.48 -12.84
CA ILE A 57 0.20 0.27 -13.84
C ILE A 57 0.42 -1.06 -14.58
N LYS A 58 1.67 -1.41 -14.85
CA LYS A 58 2.07 -2.69 -15.44
C LYS A 58 2.06 -3.86 -14.46
N GLN A 59 1.81 -3.58 -13.18
CA GLN A 59 1.74 -4.55 -12.08
C GLN A 59 3.00 -5.41 -11.95
N ASP A 60 4.17 -4.82 -12.24
CA ASP A 60 5.45 -5.52 -12.28
C ASP A 60 6.29 -5.18 -11.04
N PRO A 61 6.30 -6.05 -10.01
CA PRO A 61 7.06 -5.80 -8.78
C PRO A 61 8.57 -5.86 -8.99
N GLU A 62 9.06 -6.60 -9.98
CA GLU A 62 10.49 -6.71 -10.27
C GLU A 62 11.01 -5.40 -10.87
N CYS A 63 10.30 -4.85 -11.86
CA CYS A 63 10.64 -3.53 -12.40
C CYS A 63 10.49 -2.42 -11.37
N LEU A 64 9.47 -2.49 -10.51
CA LEU A 64 9.28 -1.53 -9.42
C LEU A 64 10.46 -1.55 -8.44
N ALA A 65 10.87 -2.75 -7.99
CA ALA A 65 11.99 -2.91 -7.08
C ALA A 65 13.29 -2.38 -7.70
N LEU A 66 13.58 -2.74 -8.95
CA LEU A 66 14.76 -2.27 -9.65
C LEU A 66 14.82 -0.74 -9.80
N LEU A 67 13.69 -0.10 -10.08
CA LEU A 67 13.62 1.36 -10.15
C LEU A 67 13.99 1.98 -8.80
N LEU A 68 13.35 1.53 -7.72
CA LEU A 68 13.57 2.09 -6.39
C LEU A 68 14.99 1.82 -5.87
N GLU A 69 15.50 0.59 -6.06
CA GLU A 69 16.90 0.23 -5.71
C GLU A 69 17.93 1.04 -6.51
N SER A 70 17.57 1.49 -7.72
CA SER A 70 18.42 2.34 -8.54
C SER A 70 18.35 3.84 -8.20
N GLY A 71 17.60 4.21 -7.15
CA GLY A 71 17.47 5.60 -6.69
C GLY A 71 16.33 6.36 -7.36
N ALA A 72 15.32 5.67 -7.90
CA ALA A 72 14.08 6.34 -8.28
C ALA A 72 13.41 6.94 -7.03
N GLU A 73 13.02 8.21 -7.11
CA GLU A 73 12.51 8.96 -5.97
C GLU A 73 11.02 8.69 -5.76
N LEU A 74 10.66 8.40 -4.51
CA LEU A 74 9.26 8.41 -4.10
C LEU A 74 8.79 9.87 -3.95
N PRO A 75 7.52 10.16 -4.32
CA PRO A 75 6.96 11.49 -4.12
C PRO A 75 6.93 11.83 -2.63
N THR A 76 7.14 13.10 -2.29
CA THR A 76 7.13 13.56 -0.90
C THR A 76 5.74 13.96 -0.41
N ALA A 77 4.81 14.26 -1.32
CA ALA A 77 3.46 14.67 -0.98
C ALA A 77 2.59 13.46 -0.59
N ASP A 78 1.91 13.58 0.55
CA ASP A 78 1.01 12.55 1.08
C ASP A 78 -0.06 12.08 0.08
N ALA A 79 -0.61 12.98 -0.73
CA ALA A 79 -1.62 12.64 -1.72
C ALA A 79 -1.07 11.71 -2.81
N ASP A 80 0.16 11.97 -3.27
CA ASP A 80 0.82 11.18 -4.30
C ASP A 80 1.32 9.84 -3.74
N GLN A 81 1.83 9.83 -2.50
CA GLN A 81 2.20 8.59 -1.81
C GLN A 81 0.98 7.68 -1.61
N LEU A 82 -0.16 8.24 -1.18
CA LEU A 82 -1.40 7.47 -1.11
C LEU A 82 -1.81 6.95 -2.49
N SER A 83 -1.68 7.75 -3.54
CA SER A 83 -1.98 7.33 -4.91
C SER A 83 -1.15 6.09 -5.30
N LEU A 84 0.17 6.11 -5.08
CA LEU A 84 1.03 4.95 -5.35
C LEU A 84 0.62 3.71 -4.53
N MET A 85 0.35 3.88 -3.23
CA MET A 85 -0.12 2.76 -2.39
C MET A 85 -1.46 2.22 -2.86
N SER A 86 -2.41 3.08 -3.24
CA SER A 86 -3.72 2.66 -3.74
C SER A 86 -3.62 1.87 -5.05
N LEU A 87 -2.74 2.29 -5.97
CA LEU A 87 -2.46 1.55 -7.21
C LEU A 87 -1.86 0.17 -6.92
N ALA A 88 -0.95 0.08 -5.95
CA ALA A 88 -0.39 -1.20 -5.50
C ALA A 88 -1.46 -2.10 -4.88
N ILE A 89 -2.27 -1.57 -3.95
CA ILE A 89 -3.34 -2.30 -3.23
C ILE A 89 -4.40 -2.83 -4.21
N GLN A 90 -4.76 -2.05 -5.23
CA GLN A 90 -5.78 -2.40 -6.23
C GLN A 90 -5.24 -3.23 -7.41
N SER A 91 -3.95 -3.61 -7.40
CA SER A 91 -3.39 -4.51 -8.40
C SER A 91 -4.09 -5.87 -8.37
N LYS A 92 -4.32 -6.45 -9.55
CA LYS A 92 -4.93 -7.76 -9.73
C LYS A 92 -3.92 -8.90 -9.67
N GLU A 93 -2.68 -8.65 -10.06
CA GLU A 93 -1.66 -9.70 -10.20
C GLU A 93 -0.81 -9.85 -8.92
N ALA A 94 -0.31 -8.75 -8.37
CA ALA A 94 0.68 -8.81 -7.30
C ALA A 94 0.53 -7.70 -6.22
N PRO A 95 -0.67 -7.46 -5.68
CA PRO A 95 -0.92 -6.33 -4.78
C PRO A 95 -0.05 -6.35 -3.52
N LEU A 96 0.14 -7.52 -2.90
CA LEU A 96 0.98 -7.67 -1.71
C LEU A 96 2.46 -7.39 -2.02
N ALA A 97 2.98 -7.89 -3.15
CA ALA A 97 4.37 -7.68 -3.53
C ALA A 97 4.65 -6.19 -3.84
N LEU A 98 3.78 -5.56 -4.62
CA LEU A 98 3.90 -4.13 -4.96
C LEU A 98 3.84 -3.25 -3.71
N LEU A 99 2.88 -3.50 -2.82
CA LEU A 99 2.76 -2.74 -1.57
C LEU A 99 4.00 -2.94 -0.68
N THR A 100 4.47 -4.18 -0.54
CA THR A 100 5.66 -4.50 0.26
C THR A 100 6.90 -3.79 -0.28
N THR A 101 7.07 -3.73 -1.60
CA THR A 101 8.19 -3.01 -2.24
C THR A 101 8.13 -1.50 -2.00
N LEU A 102 6.94 -0.88 -2.05
CA LEU A 102 6.81 0.54 -1.73
C LEU A 102 7.13 0.84 -0.25
N LEU A 103 6.63 -0.01 0.66
CA LEU A 103 6.83 0.12 2.10
C LEU A 103 8.29 -0.12 2.52
N SER A 104 8.98 -1.07 1.90
CA SER A 104 10.40 -1.33 2.17
C SER A 104 11.31 -0.19 1.71
N GLN A 105 10.86 0.60 0.73
CA GLN A 105 11.56 1.77 0.21
C GLN A 105 11.18 3.08 0.92
N GLY A 106 10.43 2.98 2.03
CA GLY A 106 10.17 4.11 2.92
C GLY A 106 9.00 4.99 2.53
N ILE A 107 8.05 4.51 1.70
CA ILE A 107 6.78 5.23 1.52
C ILE A 107 6.07 5.36 2.88
N ASN A 108 5.46 6.51 3.16
CA ASN A 108 4.79 6.72 4.44
C ASN A 108 3.50 5.90 4.50
N ALA A 109 3.49 4.82 5.28
CA ALA A 109 2.30 4.00 5.54
C ALA A 109 1.12 4.82 6.13
N ASN A 110 1.42 5.98 6.72
CA ASN A 110 0.45 6.92 7.30
C ASN A 110 0.10 8.09 6.39
N ALA A 111 0.51 8.08 5.12
CA ALA A 111 0.20 9.15 4.17
C ALA A 111 -1.30 9.43 4.12
N LYS A 112 -1.67 10.72 4.12
CA LYS A 112 -3.07 11.18 4.16
C LYS A 112 -3.86 10.52 5.30
N ALA A 113 -3.30 10.60 6.51
CA ALA A 113 -3.87 10.03 7.73
C ALA A 113 -4.16 8.51 7.62
N GLY A 114 -3.26 7.77 6.98
CA GLY A 114 -3.35 6.31 6.82
C GLY A 114 -4.56 5.84 6.00
N SER A 115 -5.00 6.65 5.02
CA SER A 115 -6.11 6.31 4.14
C SER A 115 -5.93 4.97 3.40
N ALA A 116 -4.70 4.46 3.30
CA ALA A 116 -4.39 3.15 2.70
C ALA A 116 -5.13 1.98 3.37
N PHE A 117 -5.41 2.05 4.69
CA PHE A 117 -6.21 1.02 5.37
C PHE A 117 -7.62 0.92 4.77
N PHE A 118 -8.24 2.04 4.43
CA PHE A 118 -9.57 2.05 3.82
C PHE A 118 -9.52 1.53 2.38
N CYS A 119 -8.45 1.78 1.62
CA CYS A 119 -8.24 1.16 0.32
C CYS A 119 -8.19 -0.38 0.40
N CYS A 120 -7.61 -0.94 1.47
CA CYS A 120 -7.62 -2.39 1.68
C CYS A 120 -9.04 -2.92 1.99
N LEU A 121 -9.89 -2.15 2.66
CA LEU A 121 -11.25 -2.58 3.01
C LEU A 121 -12.15 -2.80 1.79
N ASP A 122 -11.86 -2.11 0.68
CA ASP A 122 -12.59 -2.25 -0.60
C ASP A 122 -12.27 -3.57 -1.34
N ILE A 123 -11.29 -4.35 -0.87
CA ILE A 123 -10.93 -5.63 -1.48
C ILE A 123 -11.94 -6.71 -1.11
N GLU A 124 -12.39 -7.48 -2.10
CA GLU A 124 -13.38 -8.55 -1.88
C GLU A 124 -12.79 -9.78 -1.18
N ASP A 125 -11.54 -10.15 -1.50
CA ASP A 125 -10.84 -11.27 -0.87
C ASP A 125 -10.37 -10.90 0.55
N ASP A 126 -11.05 -11.46 1.55
CA ASP A 126 -10.77 -11.21 2.97
C ASP A 126 -9.36 -11.70 3.39
N ASN A 127 -8.80 -12.73 2.74
CA ASN A 127 -7.43 -13.19 3.04
C ASN A 127 -6.40 -12.18 2.54
N LEU A 128 -6.57 -11.72 1.30
CA LEU A 128 -5.70 -10.70 0.71
C LEU A 128 -5.79 -9.39 1.50
N LYS A 129 -7.01 -8.95 1.84
CA LYS A 129 -7.26 -7.78 2.69
C LYS A 129 -6.50 -7.87 4.00
N LEU A 130 -6.56 -9.02 4.68
CA LEU A 130 -5.84 -9.23 5.93
C LEU A 130 -4.32 -9.15 5.74
N LEU A 131 -3.78 -9.76 4.68
CA LEU A 131 -2.34 -9.70 4.37
C LEU A 131 -1.87 -8.27 4.13
N LEU A 132 -2.63 -7.47 3.39
CA LEU A 132 -2.30 -6.07 3.10
C LEU A 132 -2.36 -5.19 4.35
N ILE A 133 -3.41 -5.34 5.16
CA ILE A 133 -3.55 -4.64 6.46
C ILE A 133 -2.38 -5.00 7.38
N THR A 134 -2.04 -6.28 7.47
CA THR A 134 -0.90 -6.76 8.29
C THR A 134 0.40 -6.13 7.81
N ARG A 135 0.63 -6.08 6.49
CA ARG A 135 1.83 -5.47 5.91
C ARG A 135 1.93 -3.97 6.21
N LEU A 136 0.83 -3.22 6.16
CA LEU A 136 0.82 -1.81 6.54
C LEU A 136 1.23 -1.63 8.01
N ILE A 137 0.72 -2.48 8.91
CA ILE A 137 1.01 -2.42 10.35
C ILE A 137 2.48 -2.74 10.65
N GLU A 138 3.03 -3.78 10.01
CA GLU A 138 4.45 -4.14 10.13
C GLU A 138 5.39 -2.98 9.75
N HIS A 139 4.97 -2.12 8.83
CA HIS A 139 5.69 -0.92 8.41
C HIS A 139 5.23 0.36 9.12
N GLY A 140 4.61 0.24 10.30
CA GLY A 140 4.27 1.38 11.17
C GLY A 140 2.98 2.12 10.80
N GLY A 141 2.11 1.51 10.00
CA GLY A 141 0.78 2.01 9.70
C GLY A 141 -0.09 2.06 10.95
N ASN A 142 -0.73 3.20 11.19
CA ASN A 142 -1.66 3.40 12.28
C ASN A 142 -3.04 2.78 11.95
N ILE A 143 -3.35 1.64 12.57
CA ILE A 143 -4.63 0.94 12.37
C ILE A 143 -5.86 1.71 12.92
N ASN A 144 -5.64 2.69 13.81
CA ASN A 144 -6.71 3.47 14.47
C ASN A 144 -7.02 4.78 13.74
N VAL A 145 -6.67 4.88 12.46
CA VAL A 145 -7.00 6.03 11.62
C VAL A 145 -8.50 6.21 11.45
N ARG A 146 -8.93 7.42 11.12
CA ARG A 146 -10.34 7.72 10.89
C ARG A 146 -10.52 8.31 9.50
N ASN A 147 -11.54 7.84 8.78
CA ASN A 147 -11.90 8.38 7.47
C ASN A 147 -12.68 9.71 7.62
N SER A 148 -13.13 10.25 6.48
CA SER A 148 -13.93 11.50 6.44
C SER A 148 -15.25 11.42 7.22
N ASN A 149 -15.77 10.22 7.45
CA ASN A 149 -16.99 9.98 8.23
C ASN A 149 -16.68 9.76 9.72
N ASN A 150 -15.45 10.03 10.14
CA ASN A 150 -14.94 9.81 11.49
C ASN A 150 -14.96 8.33 11.92
N SER A 151 -15.01 7.40 10.96
CA SER A 151 -15.03 5.95 11.23
C SER A 151 -13.65 5.34 11.16
N SER A 152 -13.33 4.47 12.12
CA SER A 152 -12.11 3.65 12.08
C SER A 152 -12.25 2.41 11.18
N PRO A 153 -11.14 1.80 10.70
CA PRO A 153 -11.20 0.54 9.96
C PRO A 153 -11.95 -0.57 10.72
N LEU A 154 -11.80 -0.61 12.06
CA LEU A 154 -12.51 -1.56 12.90
C LEU A 154 -14.03 -1.30 12.92
N GLU A 155 -14.46 -0.03 13.03
CA GLU A 155 -15.89 0.33 12.96
C GLU A 155 -16.54 -0.11 11.66
N VAL A 156 -15.85 0.08 10.52
CA VAL A 156 -16.35 -0.35 9.21
C VAL A 156 -16.54 -1.88 9.18
N LEU A 157 -15.57 -2.64 9.68
CA LEU A 157 -15.67 -4.11 9.70
C LEU A 157 -16.70 -4.66 10.69
N LEU A 158 -16.91 -3.95 11.82
CA LEU A 158 -17.98 -4.27 12.76
C LEU A 158 -19.35 -4.10 12.10
N GLN A 159 -19.58 -2.99 11.40
CA GLN A 159 -20.83 -2.74 10.67
C GLN A 159 -21.08 -3.73 9.52
N GLN A 160 -20.01 -4.23 8.89
CA GLN A 160 -20.08 -5.26 7.85
C GLN A 160 -20.18 -6.69 8.39
N GLU A 161 -20.19 -6.86 9.71
CA GLU A 161 -20.23 -8.16 10.41
C GLU A 161 -19.11 -9.14 10.00
N LYS A 162 -17.92 -8.61 9.70
CA LYS A 162 -16.76 -9.41 9.28
C LYS A 162 -16.00 -9.99 10.47
N THR A 163 -16.60 -10.95 11.19
CA THR A 163 -16.08 -11.49 12.47
C THR A 163 -14.60 -11.86 12.45
N ALA A 164 -14.15 -12.56 11.40
CA ALA A 164 -12.75 -12.98 11.28
C ALA A 164 -11.78 -11.79 11.18
N LEU A 165 -12.12 -10.78 10.36
CA LEU A 165 -11.32 -9.57 10.21
C LEU A 165 -11.36 -8.70 11.46
N VAL A 166 -12.52 -8.58 12.12
CA VAL A 166 -12.65 -7.88 13.41
C VAL A 166 -11.70 -8.49 14.44
N GLY A 167 -11.71 -9.81 14.59
CA GLY A 167 -10.81 -10.51 15.50
C GLY A 167 -9.33 -10.27 15.19
N ALA A 168 -8.98 -10.27 13.90
CA ALA A 168 -7.61 -10.05 13.46
C ALA A 168 -7.14 -8.59 13.69
N LEU A 169 -7.96 -7.60 13.36
CA LEU A 169 -7.63 -6.18 13.61
C LEU A 169 -7.49 -5.89 15.10
N ILE A 170 -8.38 -6.43 15.94
CA ILE A 170 -8.25 -6.29 17.40
C ILE A 170 -6.94 -6.92 17.87
N SER A 171 -6.62 -8.13 17.40
CA SER A 171 -5.35 -8.80 17.74
C SER A 171 -4.11 -7.99 17.31
N ALA A 172 -4.23 -7.24 16.21
CA ALA A 172 -3.19 -6.33 15.72
C ALA A 172 -3.15 -4.96 16.43
N GLY A 173 -4.00 -4.75 17.45
CA GLY A 173 -4.01 -3.54 18.28
C GLY A 173 -5.03 -2.47 17.88
N ALA A 174 -6.02 -2.80 17.05
CA ALA A 174 -7.15 -1.91 16.82
C ALA A 174 -7.93 -1.67 18.13
N GLN A 175 -8.31 -0.41 18.35
CA GLN A 175 -9.07 0.01 19.52
C GLN A 175 -10.56 -0.07 19.22
N LEU A 176 -11.34 -0.57 20.19
CA LEU A 176 -12.79 -0.49 20.09
C LEU A 176 -13.25 0.97 20.03
N PRO A 177 -14.30 1.25 19.27
CA PRO A 177 -14.91 2.57 19.24
C PRO A 177 -15.56 2.91 20.58
N GLU A 178 -15.44 4.16 21.01
CA GLU A 178 -16.09 4.67 22.23
C GLU A 178 -17.61 4.51 22.17
N SER A 179 -18.19 4.67 20.98
CA SER A 179 -19.62 4.55 20.70
C SER A 179 -20.01 3.18 20.10
N LEU A 180 -19.35 2.08 20.52
CA LEU A 180 -19.64 0.72 20.06
C LEU A 180 -21.13 0.37 20.14
N ASP A 181 -21.82 0.81 21.20
CA ASP A 181 -23.25 0.53 21.38
C ASP A 181 -24.15 1.24 20.37
N GLN A 182 -23.69 2.35 19.79
CA GLN A 182 -24.43 3.14 18.77
C GLN A 182 -24.22 2.60 17.35
N LEU A 183 -23.31 1.65 17.14
CA LEU A 183 -23.11 1.03 15.84
C LEU A 183 -24.30 0.14 15.47
N SER A 184 -24.63 0.11 14.19
CA SER A 184 -25.71 -0.68 13.59
C SER A 184 -25.40 -2.18 13.45
N CYS A 185 -24.35 -2.69 14.09
CA CYS A 185 -23.99 -4.11 14.07
C CYS A 185 -24.76 -4.92 15.12
N SER A 186 -24.83 -6.24 14.96
CA SER A 186 -25.47 -7.14 15.92
C SER A 186 -24.85 -7.07 17.32
N GLU A 187 -25.69 -7.30 18.34
CA GLU A 187 -25.23 -7.39 19.73
C GLU A 187 -24.19 -8.51 19.94
N GLU A 188 -24.33 -9.62 19.19
CA GLU A 188 -23.34 -10.70 19.20
C GLU A 188 -21.96 -10.21 18.76
N MET A 189 -21.89 -9.39 17.70
CA MET A 189 -20.65 -8.78 17.23
C MET A 189 -20.04 -7.84 18.27
N LYS A 190 -20.87 -7.01 18.93
CA LYS A 190 -20.42 -6.11 20.00
C LYS A 190 -19.84 -6.90 21.18
N VAL A 191 -20.50 -7.97 21.61
CA VAL A 191 -20.02 -8.87 22.68
C VAL A 191 -18.72 -9.57 22.27
N TYR A 192 -18.64 -10.07 21.04
CA TYR A 192 -17.42 -10.68 20.50
C TYR A 192 -16.24 -9.72 20.53
N ALA A 193 -16.43 -8.49 20.05
CA ALA A 193 -15.39 -7.48 19.96
C ALA A 193 -14.87 -7.07 21.36
N ARG A 194 -15.79 -6.87 22.33
CA ARG A 194 -15.45 -6.63 23.74
C ARG A 194 -14.62 -7.75 24.35
N ARG A 195 -15.06 -9.01 24.16
CA ARG A 195 -14.32 -10.18 24.66
C ARG A 195 -12.92 -10.24 24.06
N LYS A 196 -12.80 -10.07 22.74
CA LYS A 196 -11.49 -10.08 22.07
C LYS A 196 -10.55 -8.99 22.55
N GLN A 197 -11.03 -7.78 22.81
CA GLN A 197 -10.17 -6.73 23.33
C GLN A 197 -9.75 -6.99 24.79
N GLN A 198 -10.64 -7.56 25.60
CA GLN A 198 -10.30 -8.01 26.95
C GLN A 198 -9.28 -9.15 26.94
N ASP A 199 -9.41 -10.12 26.04
CA ASP A 199 -8.45 -11.21 25.86
C ASP A 199 -7.07 -10.67 25.47
N LEU A 200 -7.01 -9.69 24.56
CA LEU A 200 -5.75 -9.04 24.20
C LEU A 200 -5.12 -8.30 25.38
N ALA A 201 -5.94 -7.58 26.16
CA ALA A 201 -5.46 -6.86 27.33
C ALA A 201 -4.89 -7.80 28.40
N THR A 202 -5.57 -8.92 28.65
CA THR A 202 -5.08 -9.95 29.58
C THR A 202 -3.80 -10.61 29.07
N GLN A 203 -3.71 -10.90 27.77
CA GLN A 203 -2.51 -11.44 27.15
C GLN A 203 -1.31 -10.48 27.30
N LYS A 204 -1.48 -9.19 27.02
CA LYS A 204 -0.42 -8.18 27.21
C LYS A 204 0.05 -8.08 28.66
N LEU A 205 -0.90 -8.14 29.60
CA LEU A 205 -0.59 -8.13 31.04
C LEU A 205 0.21 -9.36 31.47
N LEU A 206 -0.13 -10.55 30.95
CA LEU A 206 0.59 -11.79 31.23
C LEU A 206 2.00 -11.83 30.61
N LEU A 207 2.19 -11.19 29.45
CA LEU A 207 3.46 -11.15 28.74
C LEU A 207 4.42 -10.05 29.22
N GLY A 208 3.99 -9.18 30.15
CA GLY A 208 4.83 -8.12 30.70
C GLY A 208 5.18 -7.00 29.70
N SER A 209 4.50 -6.95 28.55
CA SER A 209 4.69 -5.93 27.52
C SER A 209 3.62 -4.85 27.68
N THR A 210 3.89 -3.82 28.48
CA THR A 210 3.08 -2.58 28.55
C THR A 210 3.60 -1.54 27.59
#